data_AF-A0AAU9K7I2-F1
#
_entry.id   AF-A0AAU9K7I2-F1
#
_cell.length_a   1.000
_cell.length_b   1.000
_cell.length_c   1.000
_cell.angle_alpha   90.00
_cell.angle_beta   90.00
_cell.angle_gamma   90.00
#
_symmetry.space_group_name_H-M   'P 1'
#
loop_
_entity.id
_entity.type
_entity.pdbx_description
1 polymer ?
#
loop_
_entity_poly.entity_id
_entity_poly.type
_entity_poly.pdbx_seq_one_letter_code
_entity_poly.pdbx_strand_id
1 'polypeptide(L)'
;MRILKGKSKKQILSIPQVLQRIEALDAKTKRIAHLLGYRSNEISKTFRQMLTMCNSVSIIFLQFDLLHAALYILLKAAETDVCMFFEGNSSDRIWHGRVLVYCNLGYFLHRIDDYTGSLKFLYDAESLILEIKDMKRRATALNTGDIMLAHASIAFLVLCRIERFKEAEQYLEILTTQFNSIIKGRRSKINSTGLSNLYCLIHLSIELFRVMKGVDMEEAISSCKAALENVKNEKTAAMTLLERFSQSKEYNEGLDILLSDEFQSVMFITAFFPFIGTSTPIINFTELCQAQERARFSPITKADIPSMIAPNLSPSDIPDNYSLIMKTALASVKGHN
;
A
#
# COMPACT_ATOMS: atom_id res chain seq x y z
N MET A 1 8.52 -26.56 -36.67
CA MET A 1 8.51 -27.15 -35.31
C MET A 1 8.70 -26.02 -34.30
N ARG A 2 7.62 -25.48 -33.72
CA ARG A 2 7.71 -24.44 -32.68
C ARG A 2 7.98 -25.12 -31.34
N ILE A 3 9.18 -24.95 -30.81
CA ILE A 3 9.52 -25.40 -29.46
C ILE A 3 8.70 -24.55 -28.48
N LEU A 4 7.63 -25.14 -27.95
CA LEU A 4 6.91 -24.61 -26.80
C LEU A 4 7.89 -24.60 -25.63
N LYS A 5 8.52 -23.46 -25.35
CA LYS A 5 9.26 -23.23 -24.10
C LYS A 5 8.27 -23.49 -22.96
N GLY A 6 8.44 -24.64 -22.30
CA GLY A 6 7.65 -25.01 -21.13
C GLY A 6 7.68 -23.86 -20.13
N LYS A 7 6.50 -23.36 -19.74
CA LYS A 7 6.39 -22.41 -18.64
C LYS A 7 7.03 -23.08 -17.43
N SER A 8 8.17 -22.58 -16.95
CA SER A 8 8.78 -23.11 -15.74
C SER A 8 7.71 -23.02 -14.63
N LYS A 9 7.42 -24.14 -13.96
CA LYS A 9 6.48 -24.14 -12.84
C LYS A 9 7.01 -23.12 -11.84
N LYS A 10 6.22 -22.09 -11.53
CA LYS A 10 6.59 -21.12 -10.49
C LYS A 10 6.77 -21.91 -9.19
N GLN A 11 7.99 -21.91 -8.67
CA GLN A 11 8.32 -22.57 -7.42
C GLN A 11 7.54 -21.90 -6.27
N ILE A 12 6.89 -22.72 -5.45
CA ILE A 12 6.27 -22.28 -4.19
C ILE A 12 7.41 -22.20 -3.16
N LEU A 13 7.54 -21.04 -2.51
CA LEU A 13 8.60 -20.75 -1.53
C LEU A 13 7.99 -20.57 -0.14
N SER A 14 8.81 -20.86 0.87
CA SER A 14 8.54 -20.49 2.26
C SER A 14 8.86 -19.02 2.54
N ILE A 15 8.37 -18.49 3.66
CA ILE A 15 8.65 -17.11 4.08
C ILE A 15 10.17 -16.88 4.20
N PRO A 16 10.96 -17.74 4.89
CA PRO A 16 12.41 -17.57 4.97
C PRO A 16 13.10 -17.59 3.61
N GLN A 17 12.64 -18.44 2.67
CA GLN A 17 13.21 -18.48 1.31
C GLN A 17 12.91 -17.19 0.52
N VAL A 18 11.74 -16.58 0.72
CA VAL A 18 11.43 -15.27 0.12
C VAL A 18 12.32 -14.18 0.70
N LEU A 19 12.50 -14.16 2.03
CA LEU A 19 13.39 -13.20 2.70
C LEU A 19 14.85 -13.35 2.22
N GLN A 20 15.36 -14.57 2.16
CA GLN A 20 16.71 -14.87 1.66
C GLN A 20 16.88 -14.41 0.19
N ARG A 21 15.84 -14.54 -0.63
CA ARG A 21 15.87 -14.07 -2.02
C ARG A 21 15.92 -12.55 -2.11
N ILE A 22 15.22 -11.84 -1.22
CA ILE A 22 15.29 -10.38 -1.12
C ILE A 22 16.68 -9.95 -0.66
N GLU A 23 17.27 -10.62 0.33
CA GLU A 23 18.65 -10.37 0.78
C GLU A 23 19.68 -10.58 -0.33
N ALA A 24 19.57 -11.67 -1.09
CA ALA A 24 20.44 -11.93 -2.23
C ALA A 24 20.30 -10.83 -3.31
N LEU A 25 19.08 -10.29 -3.49
CA LEU A 25 18.83 -9.19 -4.41
C LEU A 25 19.37 -7.87 -3.87
N ASP A 26 19.25 -7.58 -2.57
CA ASP A 26 19.84 -6.41 -1.90
C ASP A 26 21.37 -6.42 -2.06
N ALA A 27 22.01 -7.54 -1.72
CA ALA A 27 23.46 -7.71 -1.87
C ALA A 27 23.92 -7.54 -3.32
N LYS A 28 23.17 -8.09 -4.29
CA LYS A 28 23.44 -7.88 -5.71
C LYS A 28 23.30 -6.41 -6.11
N THR A 29 22.27 -5.73 -5.62
CA THR A 29 22.00 -4.31 -5.90
C THR A 29 23.15 -3.44 -5.41
N LYS A 30 23.55 -3.59 -4.14
CA LYS A 30 24.68 -2.89 -3.53
C LYS A 30 26.00 -3.16 -4.26
N ARG A 31 26.25 -4.42 -4.65
CA ARG A 31 27.44 -4.78 -5.43
C ARG A 31 27.46 -4.12 -6.81
N ILE A 32 26.33 -4.10 -7.53
CA ILE A 32 26.25 -3.49 -8.87
C ILE A 32 26.45 -1.98 -8.79
N ALA A 33 25.82 -1.32 -7.80
CA ALA A 33 26.00 0.10 -7.54
C ALA A 33 27.48 0.46 -7.31
N HIS A 34 28.16 -0.29 -6.45
CA HIS A 34 29.58 -0.11 -6.18
C HIS A 34 30.47 -0.36 -7.41
N LEU A 35 30.17 -1.36 -8.24
CA LEU A 35 31.02 -1.75 -9.37
C LEU A 35 30.87 -0.83 -10.60
N LEU A 36 29.66 -0.37 -10.90
CA LEU A 36 29.38 0.37 -12.14
C LEU A 36 29.44 1.89 -11.97
N GLY A 37 29.46 2.40 -10.74
CA GLY A 37 29.44 3.84 -10.46
C GLY A 37 28.11 4.52 -10.85
N TYR A 38 28.05 5.85 -10.79
CA TYR A 38 26.80 6.61 -10.90
C TYR A 38 26.05 6.47 -12.25
N ARG A 39 24.71 6.38 -12.19
CA ARG A 39 23.76 6.58 -13.31
C ARG A 39 23.79 5.56 -14.46
N SER A 40 24.27 4.34 -14.23
CA SER A 40 24.14 3.25 -15.20
C SER A 40 22.69 2.75 -15.34
N ASN A 41 22.25 2.44 -16.56
CA ASN A 41 20.94 1.83 -16.81
C ASN A 41 20.76 0.48 -16.11
N GLU A 42 21.84 -0.29 -15.89
CA GLU A 42 21.78 -1.56 -15.16
C GLU A 42 21.55 -1.35 -13.66
N ILE A 43 22.06 -0.25 -13.09
CA ILE A 43 21.77 0.14 -11.71
C ILE A 43 20.28 0.48 -11.58
N SER A 44 19.76 1.35 -12.44
CA SER A 44 18.34 1.72 -12.49
C SER A 44 17.43 0.49 -12.57
N LYS A 45 17.76 -0.47 -13.45
CA LYS A 45 17.01 -1.72 -13.61
C LYS A 45 17.04 -2.55 -12.34
N THR A 46 18.19 -2.63 -11.67
CA THR A 46 18.37 -3.42 -10.45
C THR A 46 17.61 -2.79 -9.28
N PHE A 47 17.67 -1.46 -9.10
CA PHE A 47 16.87 -0.75 -8.11
C PHE A 47 15.36 -0.95 -8.32
N ARG A 48 14.86 -0.75 -9.55
CA ARG A 48 13.44 -0.99 -9.86
C ARG A 48 13.03 -2.43 -9.62
N GLN A 49 13.91 -3.40 -9.90
CA GLN A 49 13.65 -4.81 -9.60
C GLN A 49 13.54 -5.06 -8.09
N MET A 50 14.46 -4.50 -7.31
CA MET A 50 14.46 -4.59 -5.85
C MET A 50 13.21 -3.96 -5.24
N LEU A 51 12.88 -2.73 -5.62
CA LEU A 51 11.68 -2.02 -5.16
C LEU A 51 10.38 -2.73 -5.57
N THR A 52 10.31 -3.27 -6.79
CA THR A 52 9.14 -4.05 -7.23
C THR A 52 8.95 -5.30 -6.37
N MET A 53 10.05 -6.01 -6.06
CA MET A 53 10.01 -7.19 -5.20
C MET A 53 9.57 -6.82 -3.78
N CYS A 54 10.18 -5.79 -3.19
CA CYS A 54 9.87 -5.36 -1.83
C CYS A 54 8.43 -4.87 -1.70
N ASN A 55 7.96 -4.02 -2.62
CA ASN A 55 6.57 -3.57 -2.63
C ASN A 55 5.60 -4.76 -2.72
N SER A 56 5.83 -5.68 -3.65
CA SER A 56 4.92 -6.81 -3.86
C SER A 56 4.86 -7.75 -2.66
N VAL A 57 6.01 -8.08 -2.07
CA VAL A 57 6.06 -8.98 -0.90
C VAL A 57 5.55 -8.26 0.36
N SER A 58 5.82 -6.97 0.52
CA SER A 58 5.28 -6.19 1.65
C SER A 58 3.75 -6.14 1.62
N ILE A 59 3.11 -5.99 0.45
CA ILE A 59 1.65 -6.04 0.30
C ILE A 59 1.10 -7.39 0.79
N ILE A 60 1.77 -8.49 0.43
CA ILE A 60 1.38 -9.83 0.90
C ILE A 60 1.56 -9.92 2.42
N PHE A 61 2.69 -9.52 2.97
CA PHE A 61 2.94 -9.61 4.41
C PHE A 61 2.02 -8.72 5.23
N LEU A 62 1.73 -7.51 4.78
CA LEU A 62 0.76 -6.61 5.40
C LEU A 62 -0.66 -7.19 5.38
N GLN A 63 -1.04 -7.87 4.29
CA GLN A 63 -2.33 -8.55 4.21
C GLN A 63 -2.48 -9.68 5.25
N PHE A 64 -1.40 -10.39 5.52
CA PHE A 64 -1.38 -11.48 6.51
C PHE A 64 -0.94 -11.01 7.90
N ASP A 65 -0.91 -9.71 8.15
CA ASP A 65 -0.50 -9.11 9.44
C ASP A 65 0.90 -9.55 9.93
N LEU A 66 1.79 -9.88 8.99
CA LEU A 66 3.17 -10.27 9.27
C LEU A 66 4.05 -9.02 9.43
N LEU A 67 3.69 -8.16 10.38
CA LEU A 67 4.25 -6.81 10.53
C LEU A 67 5.77 -6.80 10.68
N HIS A 68 6.36 -7.78 11.36
CA HIS A 68 7.82 -7.89 11.49
C HIS A 68 8.51 -8.06 10.13
N ALA A 69 8.02 -9.01 9.34
CA ALA A 69 8.57 -9.32 8.02
C ALA A 69 8.27 -8.18 7.03
N ALA A 70 7.11 -7.54 7.15
CA ALA A 70 6.77 -6.35 6.39
C ALA A 70 7.73 -5.19 6.67
N LEU A 71 7.98 -4.85 7.95
CA LEU A 71 8.93 -3.79 8.32
C LEU A 71 10.31 -4.05 7.75
N TYR A 72 10.83 -5.27 7.93
CA TYR A 72 12.14 -5.64 7.40
C TYR A 72 12.27 -5.36 5.89
N ILE A 73 11.27 -5.79 5.12
CA ILE A 73 11.26 -5.57 3.66
C ILE A 73 11.07 -4.09 3.31
N LEU A 74 10.24 -3.36 4.06
CA LEU A 74 9.98 -1.94 3.82
C LEU A 74 11.19 -1.07 4.14
N LEU A 75 12.00 -1.42 5.16
CA LEU A 75 13.29 -0.77 5.41
C LEU A 75 14.22 -0.93 4.22
N LYS A 76 14.33 -2.15 3.67
CA LYS A 76 15.10 -2.41 2.44
C LYS A 76 14.58 -1.62 1.25
N ALA A 77 13.26 -1.49 1.11
CA ALA A 77 12.65 -0.67 0.07
C ALA A 77 13.00 0.81 0.24
N ALA A 78 12.93 1.36 1.46
CA ALA A 78 13.28 2.75 1.75
C ALA A 78 14.77 3.02 1.48
N GLU A 79 15.66 2.16 1.98
CA GLU A 79 17.11 2.22 1.68
C GLU A 79 17.36 2.24 0.16
N THR A 80 16.69 1.34 -0.56
CA THR A 80 16.83 1.22 -2.02
C THR A 80 16.28 2.45 -2.74
N ASP A 81 15.17 3.04 -2.29
CA ASP A 81 14.61 4.26 -2.88
C ASP A 81 15.56 5.44 -2.71
N VAL A 82 16.14 5.59 -1.53
CA VAL A 82 17.12 6.63 -1.24
C VAL A 82 18.37 6.44 -2.11
N CYS A 83 18.96 5.24 -2.17
CA CYS A 83 20.07 4.95 -3.09
C CYS A 83 19.70 5.27 -4.53
N MET A 84 18.51 4.86 -4.98
CA MET A 84 18.03 5.13 -6.34
C MET A 84 17.87 6.63 -6.63
N PHE A 85 17.50 7.44 -5.64
CA PHE A 85 17.39 8.89 -5.80
C PHE A 85 18.75 9.56 -6.07
N PHE A 86 19.80 9.12 -5.37
CA PHE A 86 21.17 9.65 -5.51
C PHE A 86 21.94 9.06 -6.69
N GLU A 87 21.83 7.75 -6.91
CA GLU A 87 22.64 6.99 -7.86
C GLU A 87 21.92 6.67 -9.18
N GLY A 88 20.58 6.69 -9.17
CA GLY A 88 19.75 6.43 -10.34
C GLY A 88 19.73 7.57 -11.35
N ASN A 89 19.07 7.33 -12.48
CA ASN A 89 18.91 8.30 -13.56
C ASN A 89 17.65 9.17 -13.35
N SER A 90 17.49 10.18 -14.19
CA SER A 90 16.32 11.09 -14.13
C SER A 90 14.98 10.36 -14.27
N SER A 91 14.94 9.27 -15.03
CA SER A 91 13.73 8.47 -15.21
C SER A 91 13.35 7.65 -13.97
N ASP A 92 14.32 7.36 -13.10
CA ASP A 92 14.09 6.69 -11.81
C ASP A 92 13.38 7.61 -10.83
N ARG A 93 13.73 8.90 -10.81
CA ARG A 93 13.11 9.89 -9.91
C ARG A 93 11.60 9.98 -10.09
N ILE A 94 11.14 9.87 -11.34
CA ILE A 94 9.73 9.90 -11.73
C ILE A 94 9.11 8.50 -11.88
N TRP A 95 9.81 7.46 -11.44
CA TRP A 95 9.29 6.10 -11.50
C TRP A 95 8.24 5.89 -10.40
N HIS A 96 7.06 5.47 -10.82
CA HIS A 96 5.89 5.42 -9.96
C HIS A 96 5.97 4.36 -8.85
N GLY A 97 6.87 3.37 -8.97
CA GLY A 97 7.09 2.38 -7.92
C GLY A 97 7.67 2.96 -6.64
N ARG A 98 8.27 4.15 -6.70
CA ARG A 98 8.72 4.91 -5.53
C ARG A 98 7.54 5.25 -4.62
N VAL A 99 6.48 5.81 -5.19
CA VAL A 99 5.24 6.18 -4.48
C VAL A 99 4.68 5.02 -3.66
N LEU A 100 4.70 3.80 -4.23
CA LEU A 100 4.20 2.60 -3.55
C LEU A 100 5.00 2.25 -2.29
N VAL A 101 6.29 2.55 -2.22
CA VAL A 101 7.10 2.35 -1.01
C VAL A 101 6.52 3.17 0.14
N TYR A 102 6.28 4.46 -0.12
CA TYR A 102 5.71 5.39 0.84
C TYR A 102 4.27 5.04 1.21
N CYS A 103 3.44 4.60 0.26
CA CYS A 103 2.09 4.12 0.56
C CYS A 103 2.10 2.85 1.45
N ASN A 104 3.00 1.89 1.17
CA ASN A 104 3.11 0.68 1.99
C ASN A 104 3.67 0.98 3.39
N LEU A 105 4.63 1.90 3.51
CA LEU A 105 5.10 2.40 4.81
C LEU A 105 4.00 3.14 5.57
N GLY A 106 3.22 3.97 4.88
CA GLY A 106 2.05 4.64 5.44
C GLY A 106 1.04 3.64 5.98
N TYR A 107 0.69 2.61 5.21
CA TYR A 107 -0.21 1.56 5.68
C TYR A 107 0.38 0.73 6.82
N PHE A 108 1.68 0.40 6.78
CA PHE A 108 2.36 -0.26 7.88
C PHE A 108 2.23 0.54 9.19
N LEU A 109 2.52 1.85 9.15
CA LEU A 109 2.42 2.71 10.33
C LEU A 109 0.97 2.88 10.81
N HIS A 110 0.00 2.91 9.89
CA HIS A 110 -1.43 2.86 10.23
C HIS A 110 -1.79 1.59 11.01
N ARG A 111 -1.23 0.43 10.62
CA ARG A 111 -1.50 -0.87 11.26
C ARG A 111 -0.94 -1.03 12.67
N ILE A 112 -0.01 -0.16 13.07
CA ILE A 112 0.56 -0.12 14.43
C ILE A 112 0.10 1.13 15.20
N ASP A 113 -0.97 1.77 14.73
CA ASP A 113 -1.56 2.98 15.31
C ASP A 113 -0.62 4.21 15.37
N ASP A 114 0.38 4.27 14.48
CA ASP A 114 1.22 5.45 14.28
C ASP A 114 0.68 6.35 13.16
N TYR A 115 -0.52 6.90 13.36
CA TYR A 115 -1.22 7.71 12.37
C TYR A 115 -0.45 8.97 11.94
N THR A 116 0.28 9.60 12.88
CA THR A 116 1.11 10.77 12.55
C THR A 116 2.25 10.39 11.61
N GLY A 117 2.99 9.30 11.90
CA GLY A 117 4.04 8.81 11.01
C GLY A 117 3.47 8.33 9.67
N SER A 118 2.30 7.70 9.69
CA SER A 118 1.57 7.27 8.50
C SER A 118 1.28 8.45 7.55
N LEU A 119 0.71 9.54 8.07
CA LEU A 119 0.42 10.74 7.28
C LEU A 119 1.68 11.38 6.69
N LYS A 120 2.80 11.42 7.43
CA LYS A 120 4.06 11.95 6.89
C LYS A 120 4.50 11.19 5.63
N PHE A 121 4.47 9.85 5.67
CA PHE A 121 4.79 9.05 4.48
C PHE A 121 3.76 9.24 3.36
N LEU A 122 2.48 9.41 3.67
CA LEU A 122 1.45 9.66 2.65
C LEU A 122 1.60 11.04 1.99
N TYR A 123 2.06 12.06 2.72
CA TYR A 123 2.37 13.36 2.13
C TYR A 123 3.63 13.32 1.25
N ASP A 124 4.64 12.53 1.62
CA ASP A 124 5.79 12.25 0.74
C ASP A 124 5.34 11.53 -0.54
N ALA A 125 4.45 10.54 -0.41
CA ALA A 125 3.86 9.83 -1.55
C ALA A 125 3.08 10.79 -2.48
N GLU A 126 2.27 11.68 -1.90
CA GLU A 126 1.49 12.68 -2.63
C GLU A 126 2.39 13.66 -3.38
N SER A 127 3.44 14.16 -2.72
CA SER A 127 4.43 15.05 -3.32
C SER A 127 5.11 14.39 -4.54
N LEU A 128 5.47 13.12 -4.44
CA LEU A 128 6.00 12.35 -5.57
C LEU A 128 4.97 12.17 -6.69
N ILE A 129 3.70 11.92 -6.38
CA ILE A 129 2.65 11.82 -7.41
C ILE A 129 2.51 13.13 -8.18
N LEU A 130 2.54 14.28 -7.48
CA LEU A 130 2.48 15.61 -8.09
C LEU A 130 3.71 15.88 -8.97
N GLU A 131 4.92 15.61 -8.47
CA GLU A 131 6.15 15.75 -9.27
C GLU A 131 6.11 14.89 -10.54
N ILE A 132 5.64 13.64 -10.42
CA ILE A 132 5.48 12.73 -11.56
C ILE A 132 4.47 13.30 -12.57
N LYS A 133 3.36 13.88 -12.13
CA LYS A 133 2.35 14.49 -13.02
C LYS A 133 2.92 15.70 -13.75
N ASP A 134 3.63 16.57 -13.05
CA ASP A 134 4.19 17.80 -13.64
C ASP A 134 5.28 17.51 -14.66
N MET A 135 6.18 16.58 -14.34
CA MET A 135 7.24 16.15 -15.26
C MET A 135 6.69 15.42 -16.49
N LYS A 136 5.55 14.72 -16.36
CA LYS A 136 4.93 13.94 -17.45
C LYS A 136 3.92 14.70 -18.31
N ARG A 137 3.47 15.91 -17.93
CA ARG A 137 2.82 16.81 -18.90
C ARG A 137 3.69 17.06 -20.15
N ARG A 138 4.98 16.71 -20.09
CA ARG A 138 5.98 16.81 -21.16
C ARG A 138 6.31 15.49 -21.88
N ALA A 139 5.79 14.33 -21.44
CA ALA A 139 6.07 13.01 -22.05
C ALA A 139 4.90 12.01 -21.86
N THR A 140 4.60 11.20 -22.87
CA THR A 140 3.45 10.27 -22.99
C THR A 140 2.92 9.65 -21.67
N ALA A 141 1.60 9.75 -21.49
CA ALA A 141 0.88 9.50 -20.24
C ALA A 141 1.06 8.07 -19.68
N LEU A 142 1.87 7.95 -18.63
CA LEU A 142 1.82 6.80 -17.71
C LEU A 142 0.59 6.95 -16.82
N ASN A 143 -0.18 5.87 -16.71
CA ASN A 143 -1.39 5.84 -15.93
C ASN A 143 -1.10 5.79 -14.42
N THR A 144 -1.11 6.95 -13.78
CA THR A 144 -0.94 7.11 -12.32
C THR A 144 -2.24 6.95 -11.55
N GLY A 145 -3.37 6.73 -12.23
CA GLY A 145 -4.69 6.71 -11.59
C GLY A 145 -4.87 5.58 -10.57
N ASP A 146 -4.31 4.39 -10.83
CA ASP A 146 -4.36 3.27 -9.87
C ASP A 146 -3.54 3.58 -8.61
N ILE A 147 -2.43 4.32 -8.76
CA ILE A 147 -1.55 4.67 -7.64
C ILE A 147 -2.16 5.79 -6.81
N MET A 148 -2.77 6.78 -7.46
CA MET A 148 -3.55 7.80 -6.78
C MET A 148 -4.72 7.18 -6.01
N LEU A 149 -5.39 6.18 -6.60
CA LEU A 149 -6.43 5.43 -5.91
C LEU A 149 -5.88 4.75 -4.65
N ALA A 150 -4.76 4.02 -4.75
CA ALA A 150 -4.16 3.36 -3.60
C ALA A 150 -3.67 4.33 -2.51
N HIS A 151 -3.06 5.45 -2.89
CA HIS A 151 -2.66 6.51 -1.96
C HIS A 151 -3.88 7.10 -1.23
N ALA A 152 -4.89 7.53 -1.99
CA ALA A 152 -6.09 8.13 -1.42
C ALA A 152 -6.86 7.15 -0.52
N SER A 153 -6.82 5.84 -0.82
CA SER A 153 -7.41 4.81 0.04
C SER A 153 -6.81 4.82 1.44
N ILE A 154 -5.48 4.89 1.55
CA ILE A 154 -4.82 4.87 2.86
C ILE A 154 -4.98 6.21 3.58
N ALA A 155 -4.81 7.32 2.86
CA ALA A 155 -5.02 8.66 3.44
C ALA A 155 -6.44 8.82 4.00
N PHE A 156 -7.45 8.37 3.25
CA PHE A 156 -8.83 8.33 3.72
C PHE A 156 -8.97 7.54 5.03
N LEU A 157 -8.48 6.29 5.07
CA LEU A 157 -8.56 5.44 6.26
C LEU A 157 -7.88 6.07 7.49
N VAL A 158 -6.68 6.62 7.32
CA VAL A 158 -5.92 7.24 8.41
C VAL A 158 -6.63 8.47 8.92
N LEU A 159 -7.15 9.32 8.03
CA LEU A 159 -7.85 10.56 8.42
C LEU A 159 -9.18 10.27 9.11
N CYS A 160 -9.92 9.23 8.68
CA CYS A 160 -11.11 8.76 9.39
C CYS A 160 -10.75 8.26 10.80
N ARG A 161 -9.65 7.51 10.97
CA ARG A 161 -9.21 7.00 12.28
C ARG A 161 -8.87 8.09 13.29
N ILE A 162 -8.35 9.23 12.82
CA ILE A 162 -8.04 10.38 13.68
C ILE A 162 -9.12 11.47 13.61
N GLU A 163 -10.32 11.13 13.12
CA GLU A 163 -11.51 11.99 13.10
C GLU A 163 -11.33 13.33 12.33
N ARG A 164 -10.36 13.39 11.40
CA ARG A 164 -10.17 14.54 10.49
C ARG A 164 -11.09 14.43 9.26
N PHE A 165 -12.39 14.30 9.51
CA PHE A 165 -13.38 13.96 8.48
C PHE A 165 -13.40 14.93 7.30
N LYS A 166 -13.25 16.23 7.52
CA LYS A 166 -13.21 17.22 6.42
C LYS A 166 -12.10 16.93 5.40
N GLU A 167 -10.94 16.47 5.86
CA GLU A 167 -9.83 16.11 4.99
C GLU A 167 -10.01 14.71 4.41
N ALA A 168 -10.55 13.77 5.21
CA ALA A 168 -10.89 12.44 4.71
C ALA A 168 -11.85 12.53 3.51
N GLU A 169 -12.84 13.43 3.56
CA GLU A 169 -13.77 13.66 2.45
C GLU A 169 -13.05 14.05 1.14
N GLN A 170 -12.00 14.87 1.22
CA GLN A 170 -11.23 15.24 0.03
C GLN A 170 -10.57 14.02 -0.62
N TYR A 171 -10.05 13.09 0.18
CA TYR A 171 -9.50 11.83 -0.34
C TYR A 171 -10.59 10.88 -0.84
N LEU A 172 -11.79 10.90 -0.25
CA LEU A 172 -12.95 10.17 -0.77
C LEU A 172 -13.41 10.70 -2.15
N GLU A 173 -13.37 12.00 -2.37
CA GLU A 173 -13.63 12.62 -3.69
C GLU A 173 -12.59 12.19 -4.72
N ILE A 174 -11.30 12.15 -4.34
CA ILE A 174 -10.22 11.64 -5.19
C ILE A 174 -10.46 10.17 -5.53
N LEU A 175 -10.79 9.33 -4.55
CA LEU A 175 -11.13 7.91 -4.75
C LEU A 175 -12.27 7.74 -5.73
N THR A 176 -13.37 8.46 -5.52
CA THR A 176 -14.55 8.44 -6.38
C THR A 176 -14.22 8.86 -7.81
N THR A 177 -13.41 9.91 -7.98
CA THR A 177 -12.93 10.38 -9.28
C THR A 177 -12.08 9.31 -9.99
N GLN A 178 -11.12 8.71 -9.28
CA GLN A 178 -10.29 7.66 -9.86
C GLN A 178 -11.11 6.42 -10.21
N PHE A 179 -12.02 5.99 -9.34
CA PHE A 179 -12.93 4.88 -9.59
C PHE A 179 -13.80 5.12 -10.83
N ASN A 180 -14.50 6.26 -10.89
CA ASN A 180 -15.35 6.63 -12.02
C ASN A 180 -14.59 6.70 -13.33
N SER A 181 -13.32 7.13 -13.31
CA SER A 181 -12.48 7.11 -14.50
C SER A 181 -12.23 5.69 -15.03
N ILE A 182 -12.08 4.68 -14.14
CA ILE A 182 -11.91 3.27 -14.53
C ILE A 182 -13.19 2.76 -15.18
N ILE A 183 -14.34 3.05 -14.56
CA ILE A 183 -15.66 2.65 -15.08
C ILE A 183 -15.91 3.27 -16.47
N LYS A 184 -15.46 4.51 -16.71
CA LYS A 184 -15.51 5.19 -18.02
C LYS A 184 -14.49 4.67 -19.04
N GLY A 185 -13.73 3.62 -18.72
CA GLY A 185 -12.82 2.96 -19.65
C GLY A 185 -11.34 3.33 -19.49
N ARG A 186 -10.93 4.07 -18.45
CA ARG A 186 -9.51 4.18 -18.10
C ARG A 186 -8.98 2.79 -17.81
N ARG A 187 -7.92 2.38 -18.52
CA ARG A 187 -7.23 1.10 -18.27
C ARG A 187 -6.87 1.02 -16.78
N SER A 188 -7.12 -0.11 -16.13
CA SER A 188 -6.69 -0.34 -14.75
C SER A 188 -6.21 -1.77 -14.61
N LYS A 189 -5.38 -2.03 -13.59
CA LYS A 189 -5.03 -3.39 -13.19
C LYS A 189 -6.03 -3.99 -12.20
N ILE A 190 -6.96 -3.20 -11.68
CA ILE A 190 -8.04 -3.67 -10.80
C ILE A 190 -8.99 -4.54 -11.62
N ASN A 191 -9.26 -5.76 -11.14
CA ASN A 191 -10.15 -6.70 -11.81
C ASN A 191 -11.63 -6.39 -11.47
N SER A 192 -12.57 -7.09 -12.11
CA SER A 192 -14.01 -6.86 -11.90
C SER A 192 -14.46 -7.04 -10.45
N THR A 193 -13.90 -8.01 -9.72
CA THR A 193 -14.21 -8.21 -8.28
C THR A 193 -13.70 -7.06 -7.43
N GLY A 194 -12.49 -6.56 -7.73
CA GLY A 194 -11.95 -5.38 -7.08
C GLY A 194 -12.77 -4.13 -7.37
N LEU A 195 -13.29 -3.96 -8.59
CA LEU A 195 -14.19 -2.85 -8.90
C LEU A 195 -15.51 -2.93 -8.12
N SER A 196 -16.08 -4.13 -7.98
CA SER A 196 -17.27 -4.33 -7.14
C SER A 196 -16.97 -4.04 -5.66
N ASN A 197 -15.81 -4.44 -5.15
CA ASN A 197 -15.40 -4.10 -3.78
C ASN A 197 -15.27 -2.59 -3.59
N LEU A 198 -14.55 -1.89 -4.49
CA LEU A 198 -14.41 -0.43 -4.42
C LEU A 198 -15.75 0.28 -4.50
N TYR A 199 -16.65 -0.17 -5.38
CA TYR A 199 -17.99 0.39 -5.48
C TYR A 199 -18.71 0.34 -4.13
N CYS A 200 -18.74 -0.83 -3.47
CA CYS A 200 -19.41 -0.98 -2.18
C CYS A 200 -18.77 -0.11 -1.09
N LEU A 201 -17.43 -0.12 -0.98
CA LEU A 201 -16.71 0.62 0.06
C LEU A 201 -16.83 2.14 -0.13
N ILE A 202 -16.74 2.63 -1.37
CA ILE A 202 -16.89 4.05 -1.70
C ILE A 202 -18.34 4.48 -1.45
N HIS A 203 -19.33 3.69 -1.88
CA HIS A 203 -20.75 4.03 -1.69
C HIS A 203 -21.11 4.10 -0.21
N LEU A 204 -20.68 3.11 0.60
CA LEU A 204 -20.83 3.14 2.06
C LEU A 204 -20.23 4.43 2.64
N SER A 205 -19.00 4.76 2.24
CA SER A 205 -18.29 5.94 2.73
C SER A 205 -19.01 7.24 2.37
N ILE A 206 -19.50 7.36 1.13
CA ILE A 206 -20.25 8.53 0.66
C ILE A 206 -21.52 8.70 1.47
N GLU A 207 -22.31 7.64 1.65
CA GLU A 207 -23.58 7.73 2.37
C GLU A 207 -23.37 8.04 3.86
N LEU A 208 -22.35 7.46 4.50
CA LEU A 208 -22.00 7.82 5.88
C LEU A 208 -21.63 9.31 6.00
N PHE A 209 -20.86 9.86 5.06
CA PHE A 209 -20.49 11.28 5.05
C PHE A 209 -21.68 12.20 4.75
N ARG A 210 -22.66 11.74 3.96
CA ARG A 210 -23.93 12.43 3.76
C ARG A 210 -24.72 12.52 5.07
N VAL A 211 -24.80 11.43 5.83
CA VAL A 211 -25.46 11.42 7.16
C VAL A 211 -24.78 12.41 8.11
N MET A 212 -23.45 12.43 8.13
CA MET A 212 -22.67 13.41 8.92
C MET A 212 -22.98 14.87 8.55
N LYS A 213 -23.40 15.13 7.30
CA LYS A 213 -23.81 16.44 6.80
C LYS A 213 -25.29 16.76 6.99
N GLY A 214 -26.03 15.90 7.71
CA GLY A 214 -27.43 16.10 8.04
C GLY A 214 -28.43 15.46 7.07
N VAL A 215 -27.99 14.56 6.18
CA VAL A 215 -28.91 13.67 5.45
C VAL A 215 -29.48 12.65 6.43
N ASP A 216 -30.75 12.32 6.25
CA ASP A 216 -31.43 11.35 7.10
C ASP A 216 -30.83 9.94 6.95
N MET A 217 -30.73 9.20 8.05
CA MET A 217 -30.16 7.86 8.08
C MET A 217 -30.97 6.86 7.23
N GLU A 218 -32.30 6.97 7.20
CA GLU A 218 -33.16 6.11 6.39
C GLU A 218 -32.93 6.34 4.88
N GLU A 219 -32.69 7.60 4.49
CA GLU A 219 -32.37 7.94 3.10
C GLU A 219 -31.03 7.32 2.68
N ALA A 220 -30.00 7.45 3.53
CA ALA A 220 -28.69 6.85 3.29
C ALA A 220 -28.77 5.31 3.18
N ILE A 221 -29.53 4.67 4.08
CA ILE A 221 -29.79 3.23 4.04
C ILE A 221 -30.48 2.81 2.74
N SER A 222 -31.50 3.56 2.31
CA SER A 222 -32.23 3.29 1.07
C SER A 222 -31.30 3.36 -0.15
N SER A 223 -30.41 4.36 -0.20
CA SER A 223 -29.37 4.49 -1.21
C SER A 223 -28.43 3.27 -1.23
N CYS A 224 -27.98 2.81 -0.05
CA CYS A 224 -27.12 1.63 0.05
C CYS A 224 -27.83 0.33 -0.39
N LYS A 225 -29.12 0.17 -0.11
CA LYS A 225 -29.92 -0.98 -0.60
C LYS A 225 -30.02 -0.97 -2.12
N ALA A 226 -30.30 0.17 -2.72
CA ALA A 226 -30.31 0.32 -4.18
C ALA A 226 -28.92 0.05 -4.80
N ALA A 227 -27.83 0.45 -4.12
CA ALA A 227 -26.48 0.13 -4.57
C ALA A 227 -26.20 -1.38 -4.53
N LEU A 228 -26.65 -2.10 -3.50
CA LEU A 228 -26.49 -3.56 -3.39
C LEU A 228 -27.14 -4.31 -4.56
N GLU A 229 -28.31 -3.89 -5.02
CA GLU A 229 -29.00 -4.49 -6.17
C GLU A 229 -28.18 -4.39 -7.48
N ASN A 230 -27.28 -3.41 -7.57
CA ASN A 230 -26.41 -3.22 -8.73
C ASN A 230 -25.13 -4.07 -8.68
N VAL A 231 -24.82 -4.71 -7.55
CA VAL A 231 -23.63 -5.54 -7.39
C VAL A 231 -23.89 -6.96 -7.87
N LYS A 232 -23.50 -7.24 -9.12
CA LYS A 232 -23.77 -8.52 -9.78
C LYS A 232 -22.84 -9.68 -9.38
N ASN A 233 -21.82 -9.43 -8.54
CA ASN A 233 -20.75 -10.38 -8.28
C ASN A 233 -20.82 -10.91 -6.85
N GLU A 234 -21.28 -12.15 -6.68
CA GLU A 234 -21.40 -12.84 -5.40
C GLU A 234 -20.08 -13.00 -4.63
N LYS A 235 -18.92 -12.85 -5.30
CA LYS A 235 -17.59 -12.92 -4.65
C LYS A 235 -17.11 -11.60 -4.05
N THR A 236 -17.96 -10.58 -4.03
CA THR A 236 -17.62 -9.23 -3.56
C THR A 236 -17.65 -9.20 -2.03
N ALA A 237 -16.48 -9.32 -1.40
CA ALA A 237 -16.35 -9.30 0.06
C ALA A 237 -16.99 -8.06 0.70
N ALA A 238 -16.85 -6.89 0.06
CA ALA A 238 -17.39 -5.62 0.57
C ALA A 238 -18.92 -5.51 0.56
N MET A 239 -19.64 -6.44 -0.09
CA MET A 239 -21.11 -6.46 -0.04
C MET A 239 -21.61 -6.64 1.39
N THR A 240 -20.97 -7.51 2.16
CA THR A 240 -21.36 -7.77 3.56
C THR A 240 -21.25 -6.53 4.43
N LEU A 241 -20.23 -5.69 4.21
CA LEU A 241 -20.05 -4.40 4.89
C LEU A 241 -21.17 -3.41 4.53
N LEU A 242 -21.51 -3.32 3.24
CA LEU A 242 -22.58 -2.47 2.74
C LEU A 242 -23.97 -2.95 3.22
N GLU A 243 -24.18 -4.26 3.29
CA GLU A 243 -25.38 -4.89 3.87
C GLU A 243 -25.51 -4.56 5.36
N ARG A 244 -24.42 -4.69 6.14
CA ARG A 244 -24.40 -4.30 7.56
C ARG A 244 -24.74 -2.82 7.74
N PHE A 245 -24.19 -1.94 6.90
CA PHE A 245 -24.54 -0.52 6.94
C PHE A 245 -26.02 -0.28 6.59
N SER A 246 -26.57 -1.01 5.62
CA SER A 246 -28.00 -0.92 5.24
C SER A 246 -28.99 -1.42 6.31
N GLN A 247 -28.47 -2.04 7.37
CA GLN A 247 -29.21 -2.50 8.54
C GLN A 247 -28.92 -1.65 9.78
N SER A 248 -27.96 -0.72 9.69
CA SER A 248 -27.61 0.17 10.79
C SER A 248 -28.77 1.12 11.09
N LYS A 249 -28.91 1.53 12.34
CA LYS A 249 -29.94 2.49 12.79
C LYS A 249 -29.34 3.83 13.16
N GLU A 250 -28.05 3.84 13.47
CA GLU A 250 -27.35 5.01 13.98
C GLU A 250 -26.08 5.28 13.17
N TYR A 251 -25.69 6.55 13.12
CA TYR A 251 -24.45 6.98 12.48
C TYR A 251 -23.22 6.25 13.06
N ASN A 252 -23.17 6.05 14.38
CA ASN A 252 -22.04 5.43 15.06
C ASN A 252 -21.83 3.98 14.60
N GLU A 253 -22.89 3.21 14.38
CA GLU A 253 -22.78 1.85 13.85
C GLU A 253 -22.14 1.84 12.45
N GLY A 254 -22.50 2.82 11.61
CA GLY A 254 -21.89 2.99 10.30
C GLY A 254 -20.43 3.43 10.35
N LEU A 255 -20.08 4.30 11.31
CA LEU A 255 -18.71 4.68 11.57
C LEU A 255 -17.87 3.49 12.05
N ASP A 256 -18.41 2.65 12.93
CA ASP A 256 -17.75 1.42 13.38
C ASP A 256 -17.48 0.45 12.23
N ILE A 257 -18.40 0.33 11.27
CA ILE A 257 -18.19 -0.47 10.05
C ILE A 257 -17.06 0.12 9.21
N LEU A 258 -17.08 1.44 8.94
CA LEU A 258 -16.04 2.11 8.17
C LEU A 258 -14.66 1.95 8.80
N LEU A 259 -14.60 2.06 10.12
CA LEU A 259 -13.37 1.93 10.88
C LEU A 259 -12.95 0.48 11.09
N SER A 260 -13.81 -0.51 10.87
CA SER A 260 -13.47 -1.93 11.10
C SER A 260 -12.24 -2.42 10.33
N ASP A 261 -11.54 -3.42 10.88
CA ASP A 261 -10.40 -4.06 10.21
C ASP A 261 -10.79 -4.78 8.93
N GLU A 262 -12.04 -5.23 8.84
CA GLU A 262 -12.60 -5.82 7.64
C GLU A 262 -12.67 -4.80 6.50
N PHE A 263 -13.22 -3.60 6.74
CA PHE A 263 -13.26 -2.52 5.76
C PHE A 263 -11.85 -2.14 5.30
N GLN A 264 -10.93 -1.94 6.24
CA GLN A 264 -9.55 -1.59 5.95
C GLN A 264 -8.84 -2.68 5.11
N SER A 265 -9.05 -3.95 5.45
CA SER A 265 -8.43 -5.09 4.75
C SER A 265 -8.94 -5.20 3.33
N VAL A 266 -10.27 -5.13 3.12
CA VAL A 266 -10.85 -5.19 1.77
C VAL A 266 -10.42 -3.99 0.93
N MET A 267 -10.37 -2.79 1.52
CA MET A 267 -9.86 -1.58 0.85
C MET A 267 -8.40 -1.76 0.44
N PHE A 268 -7.53 -2.20 1.37
CA PHE A 268 -6.10 -2.40 1.10
C PHE A 268 -5.86 -3.45 0.02
N ILE A 269 -6.42 -4.65 0.15
CA ILE A 269 -6.28 -5.72 -0.85
C ILE A 269 -6.70 -5.21 -2.23
N THR A 270 -7.86 -4.58 -2.29
CA THR A 270 -8.47 -4.17 -3.56
C THR A 270 -7.63 -3.11 -4.26
N ALA A 271 -7.09 -2.15 -3.50
CA ALA A 271 -6.28 -1.07 -4.05
C ALA A 271 -4.81 -1.50 -4.31
N PHE A 272 -4.25 -2.44 -3.53
CA PHE A 272 -2.82 -2.74 -3.57
C PHE A 272 -2.44 -4.04 -4.29
N PHE A 273 -3.28 -5.08 -4.30
CA PHE A 273 -2.99 -6.33 -5.02
C PHE A 273 -2.66 -6.15 -6.51
N PRO A 274 -3.27 -5.19 -7.24
CA PRO A 274 -2.89 -4.93 -8.63
C PRO A 274 -1.42 -4.52 -8.84
N PHE A 275 -0.71 -4.15 -7.78
CA PHE A 275 0.72 -3.82 -7.82
C PHE A 275 1.64 -5.00 -7.54
N ILE A 276 1.11 -6.16 -7.16
CA ILE A 276 1.93 -7.37 -7.00
C ILE A 276 2.49 -7.76 -8.37
N GLY A 277 3.82 -7.66 -8.51
CA GLY A 277 4.53 -7.92 -9.75
C GLY A 277 4.43 -9.38 -10.17
N THR A 278 4.47 -9.65 -11.48
CA THR A 278 4.42 -11.03 -12.01
C THR A 278 5.65 -11.87 -11.64
N SER A 279 6.75 -11.22 -11.29
CA SER A 279 8.01 -11.82 -10.81
C SER A 279 8.03 -12.12 -9.31
N THR A 280 6.99 -11.71 -8.57
CA THR A 280 6.86 -11.98 -7.13
C THR A 280 6.81 -13.49 -6.89
N PRO A 281 7.58 -14.02 -5.93
CA PRO A 281 7.52 -15.43 -5.57
C PRO A 281 6.14 -15.80 -5.03
N ILE A 282 5.70 -17.03 -5.33
CA ILE A 282 4.48 -17.58 -4.73
C ILE A 282 4.87 -18.11 -3.36
N ILE A 283 4.26 -17.57 -2.30
CA ILE A 283 4.49 -18.00 -0.92
C ILE A 283 3.49 -19.10 -0.57
N ASN A 284 3.91 -20.10 0.20
CA ASN A 284 3.01 -21.13 0.70
C ASN A 284 1.88 -20.50 1.54
N PHE A 285 0.63 -20.66 1.08
CA PHE A 285 -0.55 -20.09 1.75
C PHE A 285 -0.76 -20.64 3.16
N THR A 286 -0.53 -21.95 3.37
CA THR A 286 -0.67 -22.58 4.70
C THR A 286 0.32 -21.98 5.68
N GLU A 287 1.54 -21.72 5.22
CA GLU A 287 2.59 -21.09 6.04
C GLU A 287 2.25 -19.62 6.36
N LEU A 288 1.69 -18.86 5.40
CA LEU A 288 1.22 -17.50 5.65
C LEU A 288 0.13 -17.48 6.74
N CYS A 289 -0.86 -18.37 6.66
CA CYS A 289 -1.90 -18.47 7.70
C CYS A 289 -1.32 -18.87 9.06
N GLN A 290 -0.41 -19.86 9.11
CA GLN A 290 0.24 -20.25 10.36
C GLN A 290 1.13 -19.14 10.94
N ALA A 291 1.79 -18.35 10.10
CA ALA A 291 2.57 -17.20 10.53
C ALA A 291 1.66 -16.09 11.08
N GLN A 292 0.51 -15.85 10.43
CA GLN A 292 -0.48 -14.87 10.88
C GLN A 292 -1.05 -15.25 12.25
N GLU A 293 -1.45 -16.51 12.45
CA GLU A 293 -1.94 -16.98 13.74
C GLU A 293 -0.88 -16.83 14.84
N ARG A 294 0.39 -17.11 14.53
CA ARG A 294 1.49 -16.87 15.47
C ARG A 294 1.69 -15.38 15.80
N ALA A 295 1.57 -14.51 14.80
CA ALA A 295 1.73 -13.06 14.97
C ALA A 295 0.65 -12.46 15.89
N ARG A 296 -0.58 -13.01 15.89
CA ARG A 296 -1.66 -12.56 16.78
C ARG A 296 -1.35 -12.70 18.26
N PHE A 297 -0.49 -13.65 18.65
CA PHE A 297 -0.09 -13.83 20.05
C PHE A 297 1.03 -12.89 20.51
N SER A 298 1.66 -12.16 19.59
CA SER A 298 2.73 -11.21 19.88
C SER A 298 2.64 -10.02 18.91
N PRO A 299 1.56 -9.21 19.01
CA PRO A 299 1.35 -8.09 18.10
C PRO A 299 2.48 -7.07 18.22
N ILE A 300 2.90 -6.53 17.08
CA ILE A 300 3.85 -5.42 17.04
C ILE A 300 3.09 -4.13 17.24
N THR A 301 3.60 -3.29 18.13
CA THR A 301 3.07 -1.98 18.45
C THR A 301 4.01 -0.88 17.98
N LYS A 302 3.53 0.36 18.00
CA LYS A 302 4.32 1.57 17.76
C LYS A 302 5.61 1.61 18.60
N ALA A 303 5.57 1.11 19.83
CA ALA A 303 6.69 1.16 20.78
C ALA A 303 7.80 0.15 20.48
N ASP A 304 7.52 -0.91 19.72
CA ASP A 304 8.50 -1.94 19.38
C ASP A 304 9.45 -1.49 18.27
N ILE A 305 8.97 -0.63 17.37
CA ILE A 305 9.66 -0.20 16.15
C ILE A 305 11.09 0.30 16.42
N PRO A 306 11.37 1.14 17.42
CA PRO A 306 12.72 1.63 17.62
C PRO A 306 13.72 0.52 17.98
N SER A 307 13.31 -0.44 18.80
CA SER A 307 14.14 -1.60 19.15
C SER A 307 14.43 -2.50 17.95
N MET A 308 13.50 -2.57 16.99
CA MET A 308 13.64 -3.37 15.78
C MET A 308 14.56 -2.72 14.73
N ILE A 309 14.54 -1.38 14.62
CA ILE A 309 15.35 -0.65 13.63
C ILE A 309 16.73 -0.32 14.17
N ALA A 310 16.80 0.10 15.44
CA ALA A 310 18.01 0.61 16.06
C ALA A 310 18.06 0.21 17.54
N PRO A 311 18.39 -1.06 17.84
CA PRO A 311 18.39 -1.60 19.21
C PRO A 311 19.37 -0.88 20.17
N ASN A 312 20.34 -0.15 19.62
CA ASN A 312 21.36 0.57 20.39
C ASN A 312 21.05 2.06 20.59
N LEU A 313 19.94 2.58 20.07
CA LEU A 313 19.54 3.98 20.26
C LEU A 313 18.86 4.17 21.62
N SER A 314 19.25 5.21 22.36
CA SER A 314 18.56 5.60 23.58
C SER A 314 17.11 6.02 23.25
N PRO A 315 16.10 5.67 24.08
CA PRO A 315 14.73 6.16 23.95
C PRO A 315 14.62 7.69 23.84
N SER A 316 15.52 8.43 24.50
CA SER A 316 15.58 9.90 24.43
C SER A 316 15.94 10.45 23.05
N ASP A 317 16.57 9.63 22.21
CA ASP A 317 17.17 10.07 20.94
C ASP A 317 16.31 9.70 19.73
N ILE A 318 15.14 9.11 19.98
CA ILE A 318 14.20 8.65 18.95
C ILE A 318 13.08 9.70 18.79
N PRO A 319 13.13 10.55 17.75
CA PRO A 319 12.15 11.63 17.59
C PRO A 319 10.75 11.10 17.26
N ASP A 320 10.64 10.18 16.30
CA ASP A 320 9.42 9.48 15.88
C ASP A 320 9.77 8.35 14.88
N ASN A 321 8.87 7.39 14.67
CA ASN A 321 9.15 6.22 13.81
C ASN A 321 9.38 6.60 12.34
N TYR A 322 8.66 7.60 11.80
CA TYR A 322 8.92 8.10 10.44
C TYR A 322 10.35 8.62 10.34
N SER A 323 10.75 9.50 11.25
CA SER A 323 12.09 10.07 11.28
C SER A 323 13.17 8.99 11.48
N LEU A 324 12.90 7.97 12.29
CA LEU A 324 13.82 6.85 12.50
C LEU A 324 14.01 6.00 11.23
N ILE A 325 12.93 5.64 10.55
CA ILE A 325 12.97 4.91 9.27
C ILE A 325 13.74 5.73 8.24
N MET A 326 13.44 7.02 8.07
CA MET A 326 14.11 7.87 7.10
C MET A 326 15.60 8.12 7.42
N LYS A 327 15.96 8.30 8.70
CA LYS A 327 17.37 8.38 9.12
C LYS A 327 18.12 7.10 8.79
N THR A 328 17.50 5.95 9.02
CA THR A 328 18.08 4.63 8.71
C THR A 328 18.28 4.48 7.21
N ALA A 329 17.27 4.82 6.41
CA ALA A 329 17.35 4.80 4.96
C ALA A 329 18.42 5.78 4.42
N LEU A 330 18.58 6.96 5.00
CA LEU A 330 19.62 7.92 4.62
C LEU A 330 21.04 7.47 5.01
N ALA A 331 21.17 6.69 6.08
CA ALA A 331 22.47 6.15 6.50
C ALA A 331 23.03 5.14 5.48
N SER A 332 22.17 4.47 4.68
CA SER A 332 22.63 3.52 3.66
C SER A 332 23.51 4.17 2.58
N VAL A 333 23.26 5.45 2.27
CA VAL A 333 24.05 6.21 1.30
C VAL A 333 25.44 6.55 1.84
N LYS A 334 25.56 6.80 3.15
CA LYS A 334 26.83 7.19 3.78
C LYS A 334 27.85 6.06 3.84
N GLY A 335 27.40 4.80 3.79
CA GLY A 335 28.27 3.62 3.77
C GLY A 335 28.86 3.29 2.39
N HIS A 336 28.58 4.11 1.37
CA HIS A 336 29.05 3.91 -0.01
C HIS A 336 30.11 4.92 -0.48
N ASN A 337 30.54 5.84 0.38
CA ASN A 337 31.67 6.75 0.16
C ASN A 337 32.86 6.36 1.03
#